data_AF-A0A2V2V8Z3-F1
#
_entry.id   AF-A0A2V2V8Z3-F1
#
_cell.length_a   1.000
_cell.length_b   1.000
_cell.length_c   1.000
_cell.angle_alpha   90.00
_cell.angle_beta   90.00
_cell.angle_gamma   90.00
#
_symmetry.space_group_name_H-M   'P 1'
#
loop_
_entity.id
_entity.type
_entity.pdbx_description
1 polymer ?
#
loop_
_entity_poly.entity_id
_entity_poly.type
_entity_poly.pdbx_seq_one_letter_code
_entity_poly.pdbx_strand_id
1 'polypeptide(L)'
;MSGRPEEGLYGNVESQSSTVSQGGRRRTRSEFEGDTDYSSNTRIRLEGMYRPQWTMSSTVEDILLEGSNNRTEMRLNDFLRSNLGEEWVVERNGNVTMGNFVQNPETFIKKKGLLRTIKALPSYQVLEAINKLHHEGVVSLGQWKVFKSKNTVTTLAKGKLNAARTEVQKQEKARREEEKARREEEKARREEEKARREEERARREEQERARRDQQQINFNLSLSIEDAIFQGRARVHKMKLNDFLMRELGGRGVADTNRSVLLEEFFKDPAMYIHDAEVLNEIKKTDAYLSIEGVVREEMDKGEDVRKLKQAGVFNLQKWSEATAQVKESVHEITKSFLDAALQEANKPTTTVVSIKMEGCYDSVYNASWSHVVEVPGGEGTGMEAEEGKPKQQWTYKKVGRTLERDDAAQQSGEVPPRLMVLASDKGWPYSWNVPAWGWQ
;
A
#
# COMPACT_ATOMS: atom_id res chain seq x y z
N MET A 1 58.91 14.58 13.73
CA MET A 1 59.22 14.80 15.16
C MET A 1 57.88 15.02 15.85
N SER A 2 57.34 14.01 16.54
CA SER A 2 57.39 13.81 18.02
C SER A 2 56.76 14.99 18.77
N GLY A 3 55.74 14.88 19.63
CA GLY A 3 55.08 13.74 20.25
C GLY A 3 53.81 14.16 21.02
N ARG A 4 53.14 13.18 21.62
CA ARG A 4 52.01 13.23 22.58
C ARG A 4 52.56 12.79 23.97
N PRO A 5 51.78 12.71 25.06
CA PRO A 5 50.88 13.65 25.78
C PRO A 5 51.37 13.93 27.23
N GLU A 6 50.66 14.75 28.01
CA GLU A 6 50.67 14.64 29.48
C GLU A 6 49.24 14.61 30.05
N GLU A 7 49.02 13.65 30.95
CA GLU A 7 47.86 13.44 31.80
C GLU A 7 48.01 14.22 33.12
N GLY A 8 46.87 14.61 33.72
CA GLY A 8 46.81 15.14 35.08
C GLY A 8 45.40 15.01 35.66
N LEU A 9 45.18 13.93 36.42
CA LEU A 9 44.00 13.65 37.26
C LEU A 9 44.05 14.45 38.58
N TYR A 10 42.90 14.94 39.07
CA TYR A 10 42.24 14.57 40.35
C TYR A 10 41.28 15.67 40.85
N GLY A 11 40.10 15.25 41.36
CA GLY A 11 39.29 16.07 42.28
C GLY A 11 37.78 15.76 42.32
N ASN A 12 37.39 14.68 43.03
CA ASN A 12 36.00 14.33 43.39
C ASN A 12 35.37 15.33 44.38
N VAL A 13 34.07 15.60 44.25
CA VAL A 13 33.19 15.96 45.40
C VAL A 13 31.83 15.28 45.24
N GLU A 14 31.56 14.38 46.17
CA GLU A 14 30.27 13.79 46.56
C GLU A 14 29.41 14.83 47.28
N SER A 15 28.08 14.78 47.12
CA SER A 15 27.14 15.36 48.09
C SER A 15 25.89 14.50 48.21
N GLN A 16 25.61 14.17 49.46
CA GLN A 16 24.64 13.19 49.96
C GLN A 16 23.21 13.74 50.06
N SER A 17 22.29 12.79 50.10
CA SER A 17 20.85 12.84 50.39
C SER A 17 20.45 13.20 51.83
N SER A 18 19.25 13.76 52.03
CA SER A 18 18.29 13.40 53.11
C SER A 18 16.98 14.23 52.99
N THR A 19 15.78 13.67 52.73
CA THR A 19 14.79 12.98 53.61
C THR A 19 13.65 13.91 54.08
N VAL A 20 12.38 13.57 53.79
CA VAL A 20 11.22 13.53 54.73
C VAL A 20 9.98 12.93 54.03
N SER A 21 9.31 12.04 54.75
CA SER A 21 8.19 11.15 54.39
C SER A 21 6.82 11.66 54.86
N GLN A 22 5.71 11.26 54.22
CA GLN A 22 4.64 10.36 54.77
C GLN A 22 3.25 10.55 54.12
N GLY A 23 2.60 9.41 53.84
CA GLY A 23 1.15 9.27 53.59
C GLY A 23 0.87 8.33 52.40
N GLY A 24 0.60 7.03 52.51
CA GLY A 24 0.08 6.26 53.62
C GLY A 24 -1.40 5.91 53.42
N ARG A 25 -1.76 5.11 52.41
CA ARG A 25 -2.98 4.28 52.48
C ARG A 25 -2.90 3.01 51.64
N ARG A 26 -2.73 1.90 52.36
CA ARG A 26 -2.86 0.50 51.92
C ARG A 26 -4.31 0.19 51.56
N ARG A 27 -4.55 -0.59 50.51
CA ARG A 27 -5.61 -1.61 50.44
C ARG A 27 -5.13 -2.85 49.66
N THR A 28 -4.97 -3.92 50.44
CA THR A 28 -5.30 -5.34 50.18
C THR A 28 -4.76 -6.06 48.93
N ARG A 29 -3.74 -6.88 49.20
CA ARG A 29 -3.40 -8.16 48.55
C ARG A 29 -4.64 -9.06 48.45
N SER A 30 -4.97 -9.49 47.23
CA SER A 30 -5.83 -10.66 46.96
C SER A 30 -4.93 -11.72 46.33
N GLU A 31 -4.83 -12.85 47.00
CA GLU A 31 -4.28 -14.09 46.45
C GLU A 31 -5.23 -14.57 45.35
N PHE A 32 -4.71 -14.77 44.16
CA PHE A 32 -5.33 -15.64 43.17
C PHE A 32 -4.21 -16.32 42.38
N GLU A 33 -3.93 -17.56 42.78
CA GLU A 33 -3.36 -18.57 41.91
C GLU A 33 -4.17 -18.61 40.61
N GLY A 34 -3.48 -18.33 39.51
CA GLY A 34 -3.99 -18.52 38.17
C GLY A 34 -2.83 -19.01 37.33
N ASP A 35 -2.77 -20.32 37.15
CA ASP A 35 -1.80 -21.06 36.37
C ASP A 35 -1.35 -20.28 35.13
N THR A 36 -0.09 -19.89 35.16
CA THR A 36 0.54 -19.23 34.03
C THR A 36 0.81 -20.29 32.98
N ASP A 37 -0.08 -20.36 31.99
CA ASP A 37 -0.06 -21.26 30.83
C ASP A 37 1.10 -20.94 29.83
N TYR A 38 2.29 -20.64 30.36
CA TYR A 38 3.49 -20.22 29.63
C TYR A 38 4.47 -21.36 29.31
N SER A 39 4.06 -22.63 29.47
CA SER A 39 4.98 -23.76 29.24
C SER A 39 4.79 -24.51 27.92
N SER A 40 3.72 -24.26 27.16
CA SER A 40 3.38 -25.12 26.01
C SER A 40 3.91 -24.58 24.67
N ASN A 41 3.72 -23.30 24.38
CA ASN A 41 4.10 -22.72 23.07
C ASN A 41 5.62 -22.62 22.86
N THR A 42 6.39 -22.38 23.92
CA THR A 42 7.85 -22.30 23.85
C THR A 42 8.49 -23.69 23.70
N ARG A 43 7.89 -24.73 24.30
CA ARG A 43 8.30 -26.13 24.09
C ARG A 43 8.00 -26.61 22.68
N ILE A 44 6.83 -26.28 22.11
CA ILE A 44 6.48 -26.62 20.72
C ILE A 44 7.44 -25.95 19.72
N ARG A 45 7.84 -24.68 19.96
CA ARG A 45 8.82 -23.99 19.09
C ARG A 45 10.24 -24.55 19.22
N LEU A 46 10.69 -24.93 20.42
CA LEU A 46 11.99 -25.55 20.64
C LEU A 46 12.05 -27.00 20.10
N GLU A 47 11.01 -27.81 20.28
CA GLU A 47 10.92 -29.15 19.66
C GLU A 47 10.83 -29.09 18.13
N GLY A 48 10.29 -28.01 17.57
CA GLY A 48 10.29 -27.74 16.13
C GLY A 48 11.67 -27.43 15.53
N MET A 49 12.63 -26.93 16.33
CA MET A 49 13.99 -26.60 15.88
C MET A 49 14.93 -27.82 15.81
N TYR A 50 14.62 -28.91 16.52
CA TYR A 50 15.47 -30.11 16.61
C TYR A 50 14.92 -31.34 15.88
N ARG A 51 13.77 -31.24 15.20
CA ARG A 51 13.28 -32.32 14.33
C ARG A 51 14.07 -32.33 13.02
N PRO A 52 14.65 -33.47 12.61
CA PRO A 52 15.20 -33.62 11.27
C PRO A 52 14.14 -33.24 10.22
N GLN A 53 14.44 -32.25 9.39
CA GLN A 53 13.60 -31.83 8.28
C GLN A 53 13.79 -32.84 7.14
N TRP A 54 13.07 -33.96 7.22
CA TRP A 54 13.11 -34.98 6.18
C TRP A 54 12.59 -34.42 4.85
N THR A 55 13.18 -34.86 3.75
CA THR A 55 12.71 -34.57 2.40
C THR A 55 12.47 -35.89 1.67
N MET A 56 11.91 -35.83 0.47
CA MET A 56 11.72 -37.05 -0.35
C MET A 56 13.05 -37.69 -0.79
N SER A 57 14.16 -36.96 -0.70
CA SER A 57 15.50 -37.48 -0.96
C SER A 57 16.22 -37.97 0.30
N SER A 58 15.64 -37.81 1.49
CA SER A 58 16.23 -38.33 2.73
C SER A 58 16.36 -39.85 2.67
N THR A 59 17.46 -40.35 3.23
CA THR A 59 17.75 -41.78 3.19
C THR A 59 16.86 -42.53 4.17
N VAL A 60 16.53 -43.77 3.82
CA VAL A 60 15.78 -44.68 4.70
C VAL A 60 16.60 -44.99 5.97
N GLU A 61 17.91 -45.10 5.83
CA GLU A 61 18.84 -45.33 6.94
C GLU A 61 18.77 -44.19 7.97
N ASP A 62 18.88 -42.93 7.54
CA ASP A 62 18.84 -41.78 8.46
C ASP A 62 17.50 -41.69 9.22
N ILE A 63 16.39 -41.94 8.52
CA ILE A 63 15.04 -41.91 9.13
C ILE A 63 14.84 -43.05 10.13
N LEU A 64 15.32 -44.25 9.80
CA LEU A 64 15.16 -45.41 10.67
C LEU A 64 16.07 -45.34 11.90
N LEU A 65 17.28 -44.80 11.73
CA LEU A 65 18.27 -44.57 12.78
C LEU A 65 18.06 -43.26 13.54
N GLU A 66 17.03 -42.47 13.21
CA GLU A 66 16.67 -41.25 13.95
C GLU A 66 16.55 -41.55 15.46
N GLY A 67 17.37 -40.85 16.26
CA GLY A 67 17.46 -41.01 17.72
C GLY A 67 18.16 -42.30 18.19
N SER A 68 18.81 -43.04 17.29
CA SER A 68 19.55 -44.28 17.61
C SER A 68 21.06 -44.05 17.61
N ASN A 69 21.75 -44.70 18.55
CA ASN A 69 23.22 -44.78 18.55
C ASN A 69 23.75 -45.87 17.61
N ASN A 70 22.87 -46.69 17.02
CA ASN A 70 23.28 -47.80 16.17
C ASN A 70 23.63 -47.28 14.77
N ARG A 71 24.83 -47.62 14.29
CA ARG A 71 25.25 -47.37 12.91
C ARG A 71 25.41 -48.70 12.20
N THR A 72 25.17 -48.76 10.90
CA THR A 72 25.44 -49.95 10.07
C THR A 72 26.92 -50.40 10.17
N GLU A 73 27.82 -49.44 10.37
CA GLU A 73 29.26 -49.64 10.61
C GLU A 73 29.62 -50.09 12.04
N MET A 74 28.68 -50.05 12.99
CA MET A 74 28.91 -50.48 14.38
C MET A 74 29.39 -51.94 14.41
N ARG A 75 30.36 -52.27 15.26
CA ARG A 75 30.85 -53.64 15.42
C ARG A 75 29.86 -54.48 16.23
N LEU A 76 29.80 -55.78 15.95
CA LEU A 76 28.94 -56.73 16.64
C LEU A 76 29.19 -56.73 18.16
N ASN A 77 30.44 -56.71 18.60
CA ASN A 77 30.74 -56.67 20.04
C ASN A 77 30.31 -55.35 20.69
N ASP A 78 30.40 -54.22 19.98
CA ASP A 78 29.95 -52.93 20.50
C ASP A 78 28.42 -52.93 20.65
N PHE A 79 27.71 -53.48 19.67
CA PHE A 79 26.26 -53.69 19.72
C PHE A 79 25.83 -54.61 20.86
N LEU A 80 26.54 -55.72 21.07
CA LEU A 80 26.25 -56.65 22.17
C LEU A 80 26.50 -56.01 23.53
N ARG A 81 27.60 -55.26 23.68
CA ARG A 81 27.88 -54.50 24.91
C ARG A 81 26.80 -53.46 25.19
N SER A 82 26.36 -52.72 24.17
CA SER A 82 25.38 -51.65 24.34
C SER A 82 23.96 -52.14 24.62
N ASN A 83 23.60 -53.37 24.21
CA ASN A 83 22.23 -53.89 24.35
C ASN A 83 22.09 -55.05 25.35
N LEU A 84 23.14 -55.86 25.56
CA LEU A 84 23.10 -57.10 26.35
C LEU A 84 24.18 -57.16 27.46
N GLY A 85 25.12 -56.21 27.51
CA GLY A 85 26.19 -56.14 28.52
C GLY A 85 27.49 -56.85 28.12
N GLU A 86 28.50 -56.81 29.01
CA GLU A 86 29.87 -57.29 28.71
C GLU A 86 30.02 -58.82 28.63
N GLU A 87 29.02 -59.58 29.07
CA GLU A 87 29.07 -61.03 29.20
C GLU A 87 29.00 -61.78 27.86
N TRP A 88 28.57 -61.11 26.79
CA TRP A 88 28.22 -61.73 25.51
C TRP A 88 29.20 -61.45 24.36
N VAL A 89 30.43 -61.02 24.69
CA VAL A 89 31.46 -60.64 23.71
C VAL A 89 31.96 -61.86 22.93
N VAL A 90 31.99 -61.74 21.59
CA VAL A 90 32.47 -62.79 20.67
C VAL A 90 33.99 -62.63 20.44
N GLU A 91 34.69 -63.74 20.17
CA GLU A 91 36.13 -63.76 19.85
C GLU A 91 36.50 -62.79 18.71
N ARG A 92 37.78 -62.37 18.65
CA ARG A 92 38.28 -61.33 17.72
C ARG A 92 37.90 -61.57 16.25
N ASN A 93 37.86 -62.83 15.80
CA ASN A 93 37.50 -63.20 14.42
C ASN A 93 35.99 -63.18 14.13
N GLY A 94 35.13 -63.13 15.16
CA GLY A 94 33.68 -62.99 15.05
C GLY A 94 33.18 -61.55 15.15
N ASN A 95 34.06 -60.58 15.43
CA ASN A 95 33.69 -59.17 15.61
C ASN A 95 33.52 -58.41 14.27
N VAL A 96 32.51 -58.79 13.50
CA VAL A 96 32.17 -58.16 12.22
C VAL A 96 31.34 -56.87 12.40
N THR A 97 31.14 -56.12 11.31
CA THR A 97 30.18 -55.01 11.31
C THR A 97 28.74 -55.53 11.42
N MET A 98 27.85 -54.76 12.03
CA MET A 98 26.45 -55.10 12.16
C MET A 98 25.78 -55.27 10.80
N GLY A 99 26.17 -54.48 9.79
CA GLY A 99 25.73 -54.68 8.41
C GLY A 99 26.00 -56.09 7.89
N ASN A 100 27.19 -56.64 8.12
CA ASN A 100 27.56 -58.00 7.71
C ASN A 100 26.90 -59.09 8.57
N PHE A 101 26.81 -58.84 9.88
CA PHE A 101 26.18 -59.77 10.82
C PHE A 101 24.71 -60.00 10.47
N VAL A 102 23.96 -58.93 10.20
CA VAL A 102 22.52 -58.98 9.91
C VAL A 102 22.19 -59.76 8.64
N GLN A 103 23.10 -59.82 7.66
CA GLN A 103 22.89 -60.62 6.44
C GLN A 103 22.82 -62.13 6.73
N ASN A 104 23.70 -62.63 7.59
CA ASN A 104 23.86 -64.07 7.87
C ASN A 104 24.28 -64.34 9.32
N PRO A 105 23.43 -64.06 10.32
CA PRO A 105 23.84 -64.03 11.72
C PRO A 105 24.11 -65.43 12.30
N GLU A 106 23.55 -66.49 11.69
CA GLU A 106 23.84 -67.88 12.08
C GLU A 106 25.30 -68.29 11.83
N THR A 107 26.01 -67.59 10.94
CA THR A 107 27.43 -67.89 10.64
C THR A 107 28.36 -67.42 11.76
N PHE A 108 27.97 -66.37 12.48
CA PHE A 108 28.75 -65.76 13.56
C PHE A 108 28.33 -66.26 14.96
N ILE A 109 27.03 -66.49 15.19
CA ILE A 109 26.51 -66.94 16.50
C ILE A 109 25.76 -68.25 16.34
N LYS A 110 26.40 -69.35 16.77
CA LYS A 110 25.80 -70.71 16.74
C LYS A 110 24.76 -70.95 17.84
N LYS A 111 24.81 -70.20 18.94
CA LYS A 111 23.89 -70.36 20.09
C LYS A 111 22.50 -69.83 19.73
N LYS A 112 21.59 -70.74 19.35
CA LYS A 112 20.21 -70.41 18.91
C LYS A 112 19.43 -69.54 19.91
N GLY A 113 19.62 -69.75 21.21
CA GLY A 113 18.97 -68.95 22.26
C GLY A 113 19.39 -67.48 22.23
N LEU A 114 20.70 -67.22 22.18
CA LEU A 114 21.25 -65.86 22.09
C LEU A 114 20.82 -65.16 20.80
N LEU A 115 20.83 -65.89 19.69
CA LEU A 115 20.41 -65.35 18.41
C LEU A 115 18.94 -64.92 18.41
N ARG A 116 18.05 -65.68 19.08
CA ARG A 116 16.65 -65.28 19.27
C ARG A 116 16.53 -64.00 20.08
N THR A 117 17.30 -63.88 21.16
CA THR A 117 17.33 -62.66 21.99
C THR A 117 17.79 -61.46 21.16
N ILE A 118 18.86 -61.60 20.37
CA ILE A 118 19.36 -60.53 19.50
C ILE A 118 18.32 -60.14 18.44
N LYS A 119 17.70 -61.10 17.75
CA LYS A 119 16.66 -60.85 16.74
C LYS A 119 15.41 -60.16 17.31
N ALA A 120 15.16 -60.30 18.61
CA ALA A 120 14.05 -59.63 19.29
C ALA A 120 14.34 -58.17 19.65
N LEU A 121 15.61 -57.73 19.63
CA LEU A 121 15.98 -56.36 19.97
C LEU A 121 15.45 -55.35 18.92
N PRO A 122 14.83 -54.23 19.33
CA PRO A 122 14.39 -53.19 18.40
C PRO A 122 15.52 -52.63 17.53
N SER A 123 16.72 -52.52 18.11
CA SER A 123 17.94 -52.05 17.43
C SER A 123 18.39 -53.01 16.31
N TYR A 124 18.28 -54.33 16.53
CA TYR A 124 18.54 -55.33 15.48
C TYR A 124 17.46 -55.29 14.40
N GLN A 125 16.19 -55.20 14.76
CA GLN A 125 15.07 -55.16 13.82
C GLN A 125 15.14 -53.95 12.87
N VAL A 126 15.65 -52.82 13.35
CA VAL A 126 15.90 -51.62 12.53
C VAL A 126 17.02 -51.88 11.53
N LEU A 127 18.15 -52.45 11.95
CA LEU A 127 19.27 -52.78 11.07
C LEU A 127 18.89 -53.85 10.03
N GLU A 128 18.09 -54.84 10.43
CA GLU A 128 17.51 -55.84 9.53
C GLU A 128 16.61 -55.20 8.48
N ALA A 129 15.75 -54.25 8.87
CA ALA A 129 14.90 -53.52 7.93
C ALA A 129 15.72 -52.69 6.93
N ILE A 130 16.76 -51.98 7.39
CA ILE A 130 17.65 -51.19 6.52
C ILE A 130 18.32 -52.10 5.49
N ASN A 131 18.90 -53.21 5.94
CA ASN A 131 19.59 -54.17 5.08
C ASN A 131 18.66 -54.76 4.01
N LYS A 132 17.45 -55.17 4.41
CA LYS A 132 16.41 -55.65 3.46
C LYS A 132 16.02 -54.58 2.45
N LEU A 133 15.75 -53.36 2.89
CA LEU A 133 15.35 -52.26 2.01
C LEU A 133 16.47 -51.89 1.02
N HIS A 134 17.73 -51.92 1.43
CA HIS A 134 18.87 -51.73 0.54
C HIS A 134 18.98 -52.84 -0.51
N HIS A 135 18.78 -54.11 -0.15
CA HIS A 135 18.75 -55.22 -1.11
C HIS A 135 17.58 -55.13 -2.10
N GLU A 136 16.46 -54.56 -1.68
CA GLU A 136 15.30 -54.30 -2.54
C GLU A 136 15.42 -52.97 -3.33
N GLY A 137 16.54 -52.24 -3.19
CA GLY A 137 16.82 -51.00 -3.92
C GLY A 137 16.09 -49.76 -3.38
N VAL A 138 15.57 -49.81 -2.15
CA VAL A 138 14.84 -48.72 -1.50
C VAL A 138 15.79 -47.98 -0.55
N VAL A 139 16.47 -46.96 -1.07
CA VAL A 139 17.45 -46.16 -0.31
C VAL A 139 16.90 -44.81 0.17
N SER A 140 15.82 -44.31 -0.45
CA SER A 140 15.23 -43.00 -0.14
C SER A 140 13.75 -43.07 0.26
N LEU A 141 13.28 -42.04 0.97
CA LEU A 141 11.88 -41.88 1.33
C LEU A 141 10.95 -41.78 0.10
N GLY A 142 11.46 -41.20 -0.99
CA GLY A 142 10.78 -41.16 -2.29
C GLY A 142 10.57 -42.55 -2.90
N GLN A 143 11.57 -43.43 -2.83
CA GLN A 143 11.45 -44.81 -3.28
C GLN A 143 10.53 -45.63 -2.35
N TRP A 144 10.60 -45.39 -1.04
CA TRP A 144 9.66 -46.00 -0.08
C TRP A 144 8.20 -45.65 -0.40
N LYS A 145 7.91 -44.47 -0.96
CA LYS A 145 6.55 -44.09 -1.38
C LYS A 145 5.98 -45.07 -2.40
N VAL A 146 6.76 -45.46 -3.41
CA VAL A 146 6.35 -46.31 -4.54
C VAL A 146 6.62 -47.80 -4.31
N PHE A 147 7.32 -48.15 -3.23
CA PHE A 147 7.66 -49.51 -2.87
C PHE A 147 6.42 -50.36 -2.55
N LYS A 148 6.26 -51.51 -3.23
CA LYS A 148 5.04 -52.35 -3.16
C LYS A 148 5.04 -53.33 -1.99
N SER A 149 6.20 -53.89 -1.64
CA SER A 149 6.31 -55.00 -0.67
C SER A 149 6.47 -54.53 0.78
N LYS A 150 5.77 -53.46 1.20
CA LYS A 150 5.91 -52.87 2.55
C LYS A 150 5.56 -53.82 3.71
N ASN A 151 4.99 -54.97 3.44
CA ASN A 151 4.60 -55.97 4.44
C ASN A 151 5.75 -56.91 4.82
N THR A 152 6.86 -56.92 4.07
CA THR A 152 8.07 -57.70 4.38
C THR A 152 8.95 -57.01 5.43
N VAL A 153 8.76 -55.71 5.61
CA VAL A 153 9.48 -54.85 6.56
C VAL A 153 8.81 -54.91 7.93
N THR A 154 9.61 -54.93 8.98
CA THR A 154 9.15 -54.91 10.38
C THR A 154 8.19 -53.74 10.62
N THR A 155 7.13 -53.97 11.41
CA THR A 155 6.10 -52.99 11.74
C THR A 155 6.68 -51.68 12.30
N LEU A 156 7.72 -51.77 13.13
CA LEU A 156 8.46 -50.63 13.68
C LEU A 156 9.04 -49.73 12.58
N ALA A 157 9.79 -50.31 11.65
CA ALA A 157 10.43 -49.58 10.56
C ALA A 157 9.40 -49.00 9.57
N LYS A 158 8.36 -49.78 9.24
CA LYS A 158 7.24 -49.31 8.41
C LYS A 158 6.52 -48.10 9.05
N GLY A 159 6.32 -48.12 10.36
CA GLY A 159 5.72 -47.03 11.13
C GLY A 159 6.53 -45.74 11.03
N LYS A 160 7.84 -45.82 11.31
CA LYS A 160 8.76 -44.66 11.21
C LYS A 160 8.78 -44.04 9.81
N LEU A 161 8.96 -44.85 8.76
CA LEU A 161 9.02 -44.34 7.38
C LEU A 161 7.69 -43.72 6.91
N ASN A 162 6.55 -44.28 7.34
CA ASN A 162 5.25 -43.70 7.02
C ASN A 162 4.98 -42.40 7.78
N ALA A 163 5.40 -42.31 9.04
CA ALA A 163 5.31 -41.08 9.83
C ALA A 163 6.14 -39.96 9.19
N ALA A 164 7.41 -40.25 8.85
CA ALA A 164 8.28 -39.32 8.13
C ALA A 164 7.65 -38.87 6.80
N ARG A 165 7.11 -39.81 6.00
CA ARG A 165 6.46 -39.48 4.72
C ARG A 165 5.28 -38.52 4.88
N THR A 166 4.43 -38.75 5.88
CA THR A 166 3.25 -37.89 6.13
C THR A 166 3.68 -36.48 6.54
N GLU A 167 4.74 -36.37 7.36
CA GLU A 167 5.30 -35.08 7.76
C GLU A 167 5.87 -34.31 6.56
N VAL A 168 6.69 -34.96 5.72
CA VAL A 168 7.22 -34.35 4.49
C VAL A 168 6.10 -33.86 3.58
N GLN A 169 5.04 -34.65 3.40
CA GLN A 169 3.89 -34.26 2.58
C GLN A 169 3.17 -33.02 3.12
N LYS A 170 3.02 -32.92 4.45
CA LYS A 170 2.41 -31.78 5.11
C LYS A 170 3.26 -30.52 4.92
N GLN A 171 4.57 -30.62 5.13
CA GLN A 171 5.52 -29.51 4.96
C GLN A 171 5.58 -29.03 3.51
N GLU A 172 5.67 -29.97 2.56
CA GLU A 172 5.66 -29.68 1.12
C GLU A 172 4.36 -29.00 0.68
N LYS A 173 3.21 -29.38 1.25
CA LYS A 173 1.93 -28.71 0.97
C LYS A 173 1.92 -27.29 1.52
N ALA A 174 2.32 -27.10 2.78
CA ALA A 174 2.37 -25.79 3.42
C ALA A 174 3.31 -24.83 2.65
N ARG A 175 4.50 -25.31 2.26
CA ARG A 175 5.46 -24.52 1.46
C ARG A 175 4.88 -24.09 0.11
N ARG A 176 4.13 -24.98 -0.58
CA ARG A 176 3.46 -24.63 -1.84
C ARG A 176 2.34 -23.61 -1.64
N GLU A 177 1.62 -23.66 -0.53
CA GLU A 177 0.56 -22.70 -0.20
C GLU A 177 1.16 -21.32 0.14
N GLU A 178 2.24 -21.29 0.92
CA GLU A 178 2.98 -20.06 1.23
C GLU A 178 3.58 -19.41 -0.02
N GLU A 179 4.18 -20.19 -0.92
CA GLU A 179 4.72 -19.67 -2.17
C GLU A 179 3.63 -19.10 -3.08
N LYS A 180 2.44 -19.73 -3.13
CA LYS A 180 1.28 -19.21 -3.85
C LYS A 180 0.80 -17.89 -3.25
N ALA A 181 0.62 -17.83 -1.92
CA ALA A 181 0.21 -16.63 -1.23
C ALA A 181 1.17 -15.46 -1.49
N ARG A 182 2.49 -15.71 -1.46
CA ARG A 182 3.51 -14.70 -1.77
C ARG A 182 3.40 -14.18 -3.21
N ARG A 183 3.16 -15.07 -4.18
CA ARG A 183 2.96 -14.69 -5.59
C ARG A 183 1.67 -13.89 -5.78
N GLU A 184 0.61 -14.20 -5.04
CA GLU A 184 -0.65 -13.45 -5.07
C GLU A 184 -0.51 -12.07 -4.43
N GLU A 185 0.16 -11.95 -3.28
CA GLU A 185 0.46 -10.67 -2.65
C GLU A 185 1.31 -9.78 -3.56
N GLU A 186 2.34 -10.33 -4.20
CA GLU A 186 3.19 -9.57 -5.13
C GLU A 186 2.40 -9.07 -6.35
N LYS A 187 1.48 -9.88 -6.88
CA LYS A 187 0.58 -9.46 -7.96
C LYS A 187 -0.36 -8.34 -7.50
N ALA A 188 -0.98 -8.48 -6.33
CA ALA A 188 -1.87 -7.47 -5.76
C ALA A 188 -1.14 -6.14 -5.57
N ARG A 189 0.09 -6.15 -5.05
CA ARG A 189 0.93 -4.94 -4.92
C ARG A 189 1.20 -4.27 -6.28
N ARG A 190 1.51 -5.06 -7.31
CA ARG A 190 1.75 -4.53 -8.67
C ARG A 190 0.48 -3.94 -9.28
N GLU A 191 -0.67 -4.54 -9.03
CA GLU A 191 -1.98 -4.03 -9.49
C GLU A 191 -2.37 -2.75 -8.75
N GLU A 192 -2.19 -2.71 -7.43
CA GLU A 192 -2.40 -1.52 -6.60
C GLU A 192 -1.49 -0.36 -7.04
N GLU A 193 -0.21 -0.63 -7.29
CA GLU A 193 0.73 0.38 -7.78
C GLU A 193 0.34 0.91 -9.17
N LYS A 194 -0.12 0.02 -10.07
CA LYS A 194 -0.64 0.44 -11.39
C LYS A 194 -1.89 1.30 -11.25
N ALA A 195 -2.85 0.88 -10.43
CA ALA A 195 -4.08 1.64 -10.18
C ALA A 195 -3.77 3.02 -9.62
N ARG A 196 -2.83 3.13 -8.66
CA ARG A 196 -2.38 4.43 -8.12
C ARG A 196 -1.74 5.32 -9.19
N ARG A 197 -0.91 4.75 -10.07
CA ARG A 197 -0.30 5.51 -11.18
C ARG A 197 -1.35 5.98 -12.18
N GLU A 198 -2.36 5.17 -12.47
CA GLU A 198 -3.47 5.52 -13.35
C GLU A 198 -4.36 6.60 -12.72
N GLU A 199 -4.68 6.49 -11.43
CA GLU A 199 -5.42 7.52 -10.69
C GLU A 199 -4.65 8.84 -10.66
N GLU A 200 -3.34 8.81 -10.40
CA GLU A 200 -2.50 10.02 -10.42
C GLU A 200 -2.46 10.65 -11.82
N ARG A 201 -2.36 9.84 -12.88
CA ARG A 201 -2.44 10.33 -14.27
C ARG A 201 -3.82 10.93 -14.55
N ALA A 202 -4.89 10.28 -14.16
CA ALA A 202 -6.25 10.77 -14.35
C ALA A 202 -6.47 12.12 -13.64
N ARG A 203 -5.98 12.26 -12.40
CA ARG A 203 -6.02 13.53 -11.66
C ARG A 203 -5.21 14.62 -12.36
N ARG A 204 -4.02 14.32 -12.88
CA ARG A 204 -3.21 15.28 -13.65
C ARG A 204 -3.93 15.69 -14.94
N GLU A 205 -4.50 14.74 -15.68
CA GLU A 205 -5.27 15.02 -16.89
C GLU A 205 -6.51 15.86 -16.60
N GLU A 206 -7.26 15.54 -15.53
CA GLU A 206 -8.42 16.32 -15.11
C GLU A 206 -8.01 17.73 -14.69
N GLN A 207 -6.92 17.87 -13.93
CA GLN A 207 -6.38 19.16 -13.55
C GLN A 207 -5.94 19.95 -14.79
N GLU A 208 -5.31 19.32 -15.77
CA GLU A 208 -4.98 20.00 -17.02
C GLU A 208 -6.22 20.37 -17.84
N ARG A 209 -7.25 19.52 -17.91
CA ARG A 209 -8.52 19.83 -18.58
C ARG A 209 -9.21 21.00 -17.89
N ALA A 210 -9.34 20.96 -16.57
CA ALA A 210 -9.86 22.08 -15.78
C ALA A 210 -9.04 23.36 -15.97
N ARG A 211 -7.70 23.26 -16.09
CA ARG A 211 -6.85 24.41 -16.43
C ARG A 211 -7.11 24.92 -17.84
N ARG A 212 -7.34 24.05 -18.82
CA ARG A 212 -7.71 24.44 -20.20
C ARG A 212 -9.08 25.09 -20.25
N ASP A 213 -10.05 24.56 -19.52
CA ASP A 213 -11.41 25.11 -19.43
C ASP A 213 -11.43 26.45 -18.70
N GLN A 214 -10.65 26.59 -17.62
CA GLN A 214 -10.44 27.89 -16.96
C GLN A 214 -9.67 28.89 -17.83
N GLN A 215 -8.84 28.40 -18.76
CA GLN A 215 -8.08 29.22 -19.73
C GLN A 215 -8.85 29.45 -21.03
N GLN A 216 -10.12 29.03 -21.16
CA GLN A 216 -10.98 29.52 -22.25
C GLN A 216 -11.21 31.02 -22.07
N ILE A 217 -10.26 31.82 -22.57
CA ILE A 217 -10.47 33.24 -22.79
C ILE A 217 -11.36 33.37 -24.01
N ASN A 218 -12.44 34.12 -23.87
CA ASN A 218 -13.13 34.67 -25.02
C ASN A 218 -12.21 35.72 -25.67
N PHE A 219 -11.43 35.28 -26.66
CA PHE A 219 -10.63 36.18 -27.48
C PHE A 219 -11.58 37.12 -28.21
N ASN A 220 -11.56 38.39 -27.82
CA ASN A 220 -12.30 39.46 -28.46
C ASN A 220 -11.35 40.63 -28.72
N LEU A 221 -11.74 41.53 -29.62
CA LEU A 221 -10.86 42.62 -30.06
C LEU A 221 -10.46 43.60 -28.93
N SER A 222 -11.24 43.67 -27.84
CA SER A 222 -10.96 44.51 -26.68
C SER A 222 -10.05 43.84 -25.63
N LEU A 223 -9.69 42.56 -25.82
CA LEU A 223 -8.79 41.84 -24.92
C LEU A 223 -7.43 42.56 -24.82
N SER A 224 -6.97 42.79 -23.59
CA SER A 224 -5.66 43.38 -23.31
C SER A 224 -4.55 42.53 -23.94
N ILE A 225 -3.52 43.17 -24.50
CA ILE A 225 -2.36 42.44 -25.04
C ILE A 225 -1.68 41.58 -23.97
N GLU A 226 -1.73 42.01 -22.70
CA GLU A 226 -1.17 41.25 -21.59
C GLU A 226 -1.96 39.95 -21.38
N ASP A 227 -3.30 40.01 -21.42
CA ASP A 227 -4.12 38.82 -21.23
C ASP A 227 -4.12 37.90 -22.46
N ALA A 228 -3.94 38.47 -23.66
CA ALA A 228 -3.73 37.71 -24.89
C ALA A 228 -2.40 36.93 -24.89
N ILE A 229 -1.30 37.57 -24.47
CA ILE A 229 0.04 36.95 -24.43
C ILE A 229 0.14 35.88 -23.33
N PHE A 230 -0.42 36.17 -22.15
CA PHE A 230 -0.39 35.23 -21.02
C PHE A 230 -1.52 34.19 -21.07
N GLN A 231 -2.43 34.27 -22.05
CA GLN A 231 -3.57 33.36 -22.20
C GLN A 231 -4.37 33.18 -20.88
N GLY A 232 -4.48 34.24 -20.09
CA GLY A 232 -5.25 34.20 -18.83
C GLY A 232 -4.62 33.29 -17.78
N ARG A 233 -3.40 32.80 -18.01
CA ARG A 233 -2.63 32.02 -17.05
C ARG A 233 -2.22 32.91 -15.88
N ALA A 234 -2.19 32.32 -14.70
CA ALA A 234 -1.61 32.95 -13.53
C ALA A 234 -0.12 33.23 -13.80
N ARG A 235 0.28 34.49 -13.63
CA ARG A 235 1.65 34.97 -13.89
C ARG A 235 2.55 34.53 -12.74
N VAL A 236 3.34 33.49 -12.98
CA VAL A 236 4.22 32.88 -11.97
C VAL A 236 5.30 33.87 -11.52
N HIS A 237 5.78 34.74 -12.41
CA HIS A 237 6.76 35.78 -12.09
C HIS A 237 6.27 36.79 -11.03
N LYS A 238 4.95 36.95 -10.87
CA LYS A 238 4.30 37.79 -9.85
C LYS A 238 4.04 37.06 -8.53
N MET A 239 4.43 35.81 -8.41
CA MET A 239 4.38 35.07 -7.15
C MET A 239 5.43 35.60 -6.18
N LYS A 240 5.12 35.59 -4.88
CA LYS A 240 6.11 35.91 -3.85
C LYS A 240 7.04 34.72 -3.62
N LEU A 241 8.31 35.01 -3.34
CA LEU A 241 9.35 34.03 -3.02
C LEU A 241 8.90 33.09 -1.91
N ASN A 242 8.41 33.61 -0.77
CA ASN A 242 8.01 32.74 0.34
C ASN A 242 6.85 31.81 -0.01
N ASP A 243 5.90 32.24 -0.85
CA ASP A 243 4.79 31.38 -1.28
C ASP A 243 5.32 30.22 -2.13
N PHE A 244 6.31 30.47 -2.98
CA PHE A 244 7.00 29.45 -3.76
C PHE A 244 7.80 28.49 -2.86
N LEU A 245 8.64 29.02 -1.96
CA LEU A 245 9.46 28.20 -1.06
C LEU A 245 8.59 27.30 -0.18
N MET A 246 7.48 27.83 0.35
CA MET A 246 6.54 27.06 1.17
C MET A 246 5.81 25.99 0.37
N ARG A 247 5.33 26.32 -0.84
CA ARG A 247 4.51 25.41 -1.64
C ARG A 247 5.30 24.33 -2.36
N GLU A 248 6.43 24.69 -2.97
CA GLU A 248 7.18 23.80 -3.86
C GLU A 248 8.42 23.18 -3.19
N LEU A 249 8.98 23.85 -2.17
CA LEU A 249 10.23 23.45 -1.51
C LEU A 249 10.06 23.11 -0.03
N GLY A 250 8.82 22.97 0.45
CA GLY A 250 8.50 22.57 1.83
C GLY A 250 8.99 23.55 2.90
N GLY A 251 9.12 24.84 2.55
CA GLY A 251 9.62 25.90 3.43
C GLY A 251 11.15 26.00 3.48
N ARG A 252 11.88 25.22 2.68
CA ARG A 252 13.35 25.32 2.61
C ARG A 252 13.77 26.70 2.09
N GLY A 253 14.64 27.38 2.83
CA GLY A 253 15.10 28.74 2.50
C GLY A 253 14.22 29.88 3.02
N VAL A 254 13.11 29.58 3.71
CA VAL A 254 12.31 30.58 4.42
C VAL A 254 13.04 30.96 5.71
N ALA A 255 13.41 32.24 5.84
CA ALA A 255 14.02 32.79 7.05
C ALA A 255 13.27 34.08 7.46
N ASP A 256 13.25 34.41 8.75
CA ASP A 256 12.58 35.61 9.26
C ASP A 256 13.17 36.91 8.71
N THR A 257 14.44 36.87 8.29
CA THR A 257 15.15 37.98 7.63
C THR A 257 14.96 38.01 6.12
N ASN A 258 14.39 36.97 5.52
CA ASN A 258 14.24 36.85 4.07
C ASN A 258 13.09 37.75 3.60
N ARG A 259 13.42 38.87 2.93
CA ARG A 259 12.42 39.79 2.39
C ARG A 259 11.70 39.11 1.22
N SER A 260 10.44 38.76 1.43
CA SER A 260 9.61 38.09 0.41
C SER A 260 9.36 38.99 -0.81
N VAL A 261 10.26 38.90 -1.79
CA VAL A 261 10.19 39.59 -3.09
C VAL A 261 9.41 38.79 -4.13
N LEU A 262 9.08 39.39 -5.25
CA LEU A 262 8.50 38.67 -6.39
C LEU A 262 9.55 37.77 -7.05
N LEU A 263 9.10 36.67 -7.66
CA LEU A 263 9.99 35.76 -8.37
C LEU A 263 10.75 36.45 -9.50
N GLU A 264 10.13 37.42 -10.20
CA GLU A 264 10.82 38.22 -11.23
C GLU A 264 12.04 38.99 -10.72
N GLU A 265 12.06 39.35 -9.43
CA GLU A 265 13.16 40.08 -8.81
C GLU A 265 14.17 39.10 -8.21
N PHE A 266 13.68 38.02 -7.60
CA PHE A 266 14.51 36.95 -7.05
C PHE A 266 15.40 36.30 -8.12
N PHE A 267 14.84 35.94 -9.28
CA PHE A 267 15.58 35.23 -10.33
C PHE A 267 16.59 36.11 -11.09
N LYS A 268 16.63 37.42 -10.85
CA LYS A 268 17.72 38.29 -11.35
C LYS A 268 19.01 38.02 -10.59
N ASP A 269 18.93 37.90 -9.28
CA ASP A 269 20.06 37.55 -8.42
C ASP A 269 19.60 36.82 -7.14
N PRO A 270 19.48 35.48 -7.19
CA PRO A 270 19.03 34.69 -6.04
C PRO A 270 19.92 34.80 -4.80
N ALA A 271 21.21 35.10 -4.98
CA ALA A 271 22.18 35.19 -3.88
C ALA A 271 21.98 36.45 -3.01
N MET A 272 21.31 37.48 -3.54
CA MET A 272 20.90 38.64 -2.74
C MET A 272 19.80 38.33 -1.73
N TYR A 273 19.01 37.27 -1.95
CA TYR A 273 17.83 36.97 -1.14
C TYR A 273 18.03 35.74 -0.25
N ILE A 274 18.76 34.73 -0.73
CA ILE A 274 19.17 33.57 0.07
C ILE A 274 20.69 33.66 0.26
N HIS A 275 21.11 34.23 1.39
CA HIS A 275 22.52 34.46 1.71
C HIS A 275 23.29 33.18 2.07
N ASP A 276 22.58 32.15 2.54
CA ASP A 276 23.18 30.85 2.80
C ASP A 276 23.48 30.15 1.46
N ALA A 277 24.77 30.10 1.11
CA ALA A 277 25.23 29.53 -0.15
C ALA A 277 25.00 28.01 -0.25
N GLU A 278 25.00 27.29 0.89
CA GLU A 278 24.76 25.85 0.91
C GLU A 278 23.27 25.58 0.63
N VAL A 279 22.38 26.27 1.34
CA VAL A 279 20.92 26.19 1.14
C VAL A 279 20.52 26.60 -0.27
N LEU A 280 21.08 27.69 -0.81
CA LEU A 280 20.80 28.13 -2.18
C LEU A 280 21.28 27.09 -3.21
N ASN A 281 22.43 26.47 -3.00
CA ASN A 281 22.95 25.45 -3.91
C ASN A 281 22.11 24.16 -3.87
N GLU A 282 21.60 23.78 -2.69
CA GLU A 282 20.64 22.67 -2.57
C GLU A 282 19.33 22.98 -3.32
N ILE A 283 18.78 24.19 -3.13
CA ILE A 283 17.55 24.62 -3.80
C ILE A 283 17.74 24.61 -5.32
N LYS A 284 18.87 25.13 -5.84
CA LYS A 284 19.17 25.15 -7.27
C LYS A 284 19.25 23.76 -7.92
N LYS A 285 19.55 22.72 -7.14
CA LYS A 285 19.59 21.33 -7.62
C LYS A 285 18.20 20.68 -7.68
N THR A 286 17.16 21.32 -7.16
CA THR A 286 15.80 20.75 -7.19
C THR A 286 15.15 20.93 -8.56
N ASP A 287 14.45 19.89 -9.02
CA ASP A 287 13.68 19.95 -10.27
C ASP A 287 12.62 21.07 -10.24
N ALA A 288 12.04 21.34 -9.07
CA ALA A 288 11.07 22.42 -8.87
C ALA A 288 11.66 23.80 -9.17
N TYR A 289 12.90 24.07 -8.72
CA TYR A 289 13.60 25.33 -9.00
C TYR A 289 13.94 25.46 -10.49
N LEU A 290 14.49 24.41 -11.11
CA LEU A 290 14.86 24.46 -12.53
C LEU A 290 13.63 24.65 -13.44
N SER A 291 12.53 23.97 -13.12
CA SER A 291 11.26 24.10 -13.84
C SER A 291 10.72 25.52 -13.77
N ILE A 292 10.68 26.10 -12.56
CA ILE A 292 10.08 27.43 -12.38
C ILE A 292 10.98 28.57 -12.83
N GLU A 293 12.31 28.41 -12.78
CA GLU A 293 13.25 29.40 -13.32
C GLU A 293 13.02 29.61 -14.82
N GLY A 294 12.89 28.52 -15.58
CA GLY A 294 12.61 28.58 -17.01
C GLY A 294 11.30 29.32 -17.32
N VAL A 295 10.24 28.98 -16.58
CA VAL A 295 8.93 29.62 -16.73
C VAL A 295 8.99 31.11 -16.39
N VAL A 296 9.63 31.49 -15.27
CA VAL A 296 9.71 32.89 -14.85
C VAL A 296 10.51 33.73 -15.84
N ARG A 297 11.63 33.22 -16.36
CA ARG A 297 12.43 33.93 -17.37
C ARG A 297 11.62 34.15 -18.66
N GLU A 298 10.95 33.12 -19.15
CA GLU A 298 10.10 33.23 -20.34
C GLU A 298 8.94 34.23 -20.13
N GLU A 299 8.32 34.23 -18.94
CA GLU A 299 7.28 35.19 -18.60
C GLU A 299 7.82 36.63 -18.49
N MET A 300 9.04 36.83 -18.00
CA MET A 300 9.69 38.14 -17.92
C MET A 300 9.96 38.72 -19.32
N ASP A 301 10.42 37.89 -20.26
CA ASP A 301 10.65 38.31 -21.66
C ASP A 301 9.33 38.75 -22.31
N LYS A 302 8.26 37.98 -22.12
CA LYS A 302 6.90 38.36 -22.55
C LYS A 302 6.44 39.66 -21.88
N GLY A 303 6.72 39.83 -20.59
CA GLY A 303 6.40 41.03 -19.84
C GLY A 303 7.18 42.26 -20.30
N GLU A 304 8.39 42.10 -20.82
CA GLU A 304 9.15 43.17 -21.46
C GLU A 304 8.52 43.59 -22.80
N ASP A 305 8.14 42.63 -23.63
CA ASP A 305 7.44 42.91 -24.89
C ASP A 305 6.11 43.64 -24.65
N VAL A 306 5.34 43.23 -23.62
CA VAL A 306 4.13 43.95 -23.20
C VAL A 306 4.45 45.40 -22.82
N ARG A 307 5.55 45.64 -22.10
CA ARG A 307 5.96 47.01 -21.72
C ARG A 307 6.32 47.85 -22.94
N LYS A 308 7.08 47.30 -23.89
CA LYS A 308 7.43 47.96 -25.16
C LYS A 308 6.17 48.31 -25.96
N LEU A 309 5.23 47.37 -26.06
CA LEU A 309 3.97 47.58 -26.76
C LEU A 309 3.09 48.65 -26.11
N LYS A 310 2.97 48.65 -24.78
CA LYS A 310 2.24 49.71 -24.05
C LYS A 310 2.89 51.08 -24.25
N GLN A 311 4.22 51.17 -24.27
CA GLN A 311 4.95 52.41 -24.58
C GLN A 311 4.70 52.89 -26.01
N ALA A 312 4.54 51.96 -26.96
CA ALA A 312 4.16 52.23 -28.34
C ALA A 312 2.65 52.49 -28.54
N GLY A 313 1.85 52.52 -27.47
CA GLY A 313 0.41 52.79 -27.53
C GLY A 313 -0.46 51.58 -27.88
N VAL A 314 0.10 50.37 -27.89
CA VAL A 314 -0.62 49.12 -28.15
C VAL A 314 -1.06 48.50 -26.83
N PHE A 315 -2.35 48.59 -26.52
CA PHE A 315 -2.91 48.13 -25.24
C PHE A 315 -3.83 46.91 -25.35
N ASN A 316 -4.40 46.64 -26.53
CA ASN A 316 -5.33 45.55 -26.78
C ASN A 316 -5.13 44.93 -28.18
N LEU A 317 -5.82 43.83 -28.47
CA LEU A 317 -5.72 43.12 -29.75
C LEU A 317 -6.13 43.98 -30.95
N GLN A 318 -7.12 44.88 -30.79
CA GLN A 318 -7.45 45.86 -31.82
C GLN A 318 -6.28 46.79 -32.14
N LYS A 319 -5.62 47.35 -31.12
CA LYS A 319 -4.46 48.22 -31.34
C LYS A 319 -3.26 47.46 -31.88
N TRP A 320 -3.16 46.16 -31.61
CA TRP A 320 -2.16 45.28 -32.22
C TRP A 320 -2.41 45.09 -33.72
N SER A 321 -3.67 44.94 -34.15
CA SER A 321 -3.99 44.84 -35.57
C SER A 321 -3.64 46.12 -36.33
N GLU A 322 -3.85 47.28 -35.69
CA GLU A 322 -3.54 48.63 -36.20
C GLU A 322 -2.04 49.02 -36.09
N ALA A 323 -1.22 48.22 -35.40
CA ALA A 323 0.19 48.56 -35.14
C ALA A 323 1.05 48.55 -36.41
N THR A 324 2.03 49.46 -36.46
CA THR A 324 2.98 49.57 -37.58
C THR A 324 3.95 48.39 -37.62
N ALA A 325 4.52 48.10 -38.79
CA ALA A 325 5.50 47.02 -38.96
C ALA A 325 6.70 47.17 -38.02
N GLN A 326 7.18 48.40 -37.81
CA GLN A 326 8.28 48.71 -36.90
C GLN A 326 7.95 48.35 -35.44
N VAL A 327 6.71 48.59 -34.99
CA VAL A 327 6.28 48.21 -33.63
C VAL A 327 6.16 46.69 -33.52
N LYS A 328 5.66 46.01 -34.55
CA LYS A 328 5.57 44.54 -34.59
C LYS A 328 6.93 43.85 -34.62
N GLU A 329 7.94 44.47 -35.23
CA GLU A 329 9.32 43.96 -35.30
C GLU A 329 10.12 44.19 -33.99
N SER A 330 9.67 45.12 -33.14
CA SER A 330 10.32 45.42 -31.85
C SER A 330 10.07 44.38 -30.74
N VAL A 331 9.22 43.39 -31.01
CA VAL A 331 8.72 42.37 -30.09
C VAL A 331 9.28 41.00 -30.47
N HIS A 332 9.48 40.10 -29.51
CA HIS A 332 9.94 38.75 -29.82
C HIS A 332 8.96 38.00 -30.73
N GLU A 333 9.49 37.21 -31.67
CA GLU A 333 8.69 36.44 -32.63
C GLU A 333 7.67 35.49 -31.94
N ILE A 334 8.02 34.94 -30.78
CA ILE A 334 7.09 34.12 -29.98
C ILE A 334 5.88 34.97 -29.56
N THR A 335 6.10 36.13 -28.95
CA THR A 335 5.03 37.05 -28.50
C THR A 335 4.16 37.52 -29.66
N LYS A 336 4.78 37.84 -30.80
CA LYS A 336 4.08 38.21 -32.04
C LYS A 336 3.19 37.07 -32.56
N SER A 337 3.69 35.84 -32.62
CA SER A 337 2.92 34.67 -33.04
C SER A 337 1.69 34.42 -32.13
N PHE A 338 1.82 34.66 -30.83
CA PHE A 338 0.70 34.56 -29.89
C PHE A 338 -0.37 35.64 -30.12
N LEU A 339 0.03 36.90 -30.32
CA LEU A 339 -0.90 37.99 -30.59
C LEU A 339 -1.63 37.80 -31.93
N ASP A 340 -0.93 37.31 -32.95
CA ASP A 340 -1.53 37.02 -34.26
C ASP A 340 -2.50 35.84 -34.19
N ALA A 341 -2.17 34.78 -33.45
CA ALA A 341 -3.08 33.66 -33.21
C ALA A 341 -4.33 34.10 -32.42
N ALA A 342 -4.15 34.92 -31.37
CA ALA A 342 -5.26 35.49 -30.59
C ALA A 342 -6.16 36.41 -31.43
N LEU A 343 -5.57 37.20 -32.34
CA LEU A 343 -6.31 38.04 -33.28
C LEU A 343 -7.09 37.20 -34.30
N GLN A 344 -6.50 36.10 -34.79
CA GLN A 344 -7.22 35.14 -35.66
C GLN A 344 -8.41 34.53 -34.93
N GLU A 345 -8.25 34.11 -33.67
CA GLU A 345 -9.35 33.58 -32.86
C GLU A 345 -10.45 34.63 -32.63
N ALA A 346 -10.08 35.88 -32.32
CA ALA A 346 -11.01 36.98 -32.12
C ALA A 346 -11.78 37.38 -33.39
N ASN A 347 -11.21 37.12 -34.57
CA ASN A 347 -11.82 37.40 -35.88
C ASN A 347 -12.64 36.22 -36.43
N LYS A 348 -12.59 35.04 -35.80
CA LYS A 348 -13.55 33.99 -36.13
C LYS A 348 -14.93 34.56 -35.78
N PRO A 349 -15.91 34.51 -36.70
CA PRO A 349 -17.27 34.80 -36.30
C PRO A 349 -17.59 33.82 -35.19
N THR A 350 -17.71 34.33 -33.96
CA THR A 350 -18.10 33.56 -32.78
C THR A 350 -19.21 32.65 -33.26
N THR A 351 -18.99 31.34 -33.20
CA THR A 351 -20.10 30.42 -33.29
C THR A 351 -20.96 30.83 -32.13
N THR A 352 -21.98 31.64 -32.43
CA THR A 352 -23.13 31.88 -31.60
C THR A 352 -23.61 30.46 -31.37
N VAL A 353 -23.15 29.84 -30.28
CA VAL A 353 -23.90 28.81 -29.62
C VAL A 353 -25.19 29.55 -29.38
N VAL A 354 -26.13 29.36 -30.30
CA VAL A 354 -27.52 29.69 -30.10
C VAL A 354 -27.78 28.97 -28.81
N SER A 355 -27.80 29.71 -27.70
CA SER A 355 -28.42 29.24 -26.49
C SER A 355 -29.79 28.83 -26.99
N ILE A 356 -30.00 27.53 -27.19
CA ILE A 356 -31.33 26.98 -27.40
C ILE A 356 -32.00 27.37 -26.10
N LYS A 357 -32.64 28.54 -26.09
CA LYS A 357 -33.60 28.88 -25.07
C LYS A 357 -34.61 27.76 -25.21
N MET A 358 -34.51 26.74 -24.36
CA MET A 358 -35.56 25.76 -24.20
C MET A 358 -36.72 26.49 -23.52
N GLU A 359 -37.39 27.34 -24.30
CA GLU A 359 -38.59 28.05 -23.93
C GLU A 359 -39.63 26.99 -23.57
N GLY A 360 -39.99 26.92 -22.29
CA GLY A 360 -40.88 25.89 -21.72
C GLY A 360 -40.24 24.85 -20.79
N CYS A 361 -38.91 24.62 -20.82
CA CYS A 361 -38.28 23.66 -19.88
C CYS A 361 -38.18 24.21 -18.45
N TYR A 362 -38.05 25.52 -18.29
CA TYR A 362 -38.04 26.18 -16.97
C TYR A 362 -39.44 26.40 -16.39
N ASP A 363 -40.49 26.42 -17.23
CA ASP A 363 -41.86 26.65 -16.76
C ASP A 363 -42.39 25.50 -15.89
N SER A 364 -41.99 24.25 -16.16
CA SER A 364 -42.38 23.10 -15.33
C SER A 364 -41.74 23.11 -13.94
N VAL A 365 -40.53 23.66 -13.82
CA VAL A 365 -39.83 23.80 -12.53
C VAL A 365 -40.34 25.03 -11.79
N TYR A 366 -40.62 26.12 -12.50
CA TYR A 366 -41.10 27.37 -11.91
C TYR A 366 -42.55 27.28 -11.43
N ASN A 367 -43.38 26.44 -12.07
CA ASN A 367 -44.79 26.24 -11.69
C ASN A 367 -45.03 24.99 -10.81
N ALA A 368 -43.98 24.28 -10.38
CA ALA A 368 -44.15 23.11 -9.52
C ALA A 368 -44.70 23.53 -8.14
N SER A 369 -45.86 23.00 -7.76
CA SER A 369 -46.48 23.21 -6.45
C SER A 369 -46.12 22.06 -5.48
N TRP A 370 -46.21 22.35 -4.18
CA TRP A 370 -45.96 21.34 -3.14
C TRP A 370 -47.19 20.47 -2.96
N SER A 371 -47.02 19.15 -3.05
CA SER A 371 -48.06 18.16 -2.76
C SER A 371 -47.62 17.24 -1.62
N HIS A 372 -48.59 16.69 -0.91
CA HIS A 372 -48.37 15.76 0.18
C HIS A 372 -49.20 14.51 -0.02
N VAL A 373 -48.66 13.37 0.39
CA VAL A 373 -49.29 12.08 0.18
C VAL A 373 -50.19 11.74 1.37
N VAL A 374 -51.45 11.39 1.07
CA VAL A 374 -52.47 10.98 2.03
C VAL A 374 -52.96 9.58 1.66
N GLU A 375 -53.12 8.70 2.63
CA GLU A 375 -53.71 7.39 2.41
C GLU A 375 -55.23 7.51 2.30
N VAL A 376 -55.80 6.88 1.27
CA VAL A 376 -57.26 6.81 1.06
C VAL A 376 -57.80 5.61 1.85
N PRO A 377 -58.67 5.79 2.86
CA PRO A 377 -59.15 4.66 3.65
C PRO A 377 -60.26 3.91 2.90
N GLY A 378 -60.04 2.62 2.58
CA GLY A 378 -61.13 1.72 2.17
C GLY A 378 -60.94 0.85 0.93
N GLY A 379 -59.71 0.48 0.55
CA GLY A 379 -59.45 -0.53 -0.50
C GLY A 379 -58.41 -1.55 -0.06
N GLU A 380 -58.56 -2.82 -0.45
CA GLU A 380 -57.54 -3.88 -0.28
C GLU A 380 -56.29 -3.54 -1.11
N GLY A 381 -55.46 -2.68 -0.56
CA GLY A 381 -54.20 -2.20 -1.15
C GLY A 381 -53.90 -0.80 -0.65
N THR A 382 -52.68 -0.57 -0.16
CA THR A 382 -52.19 0.73 0.32
C THR A 382 -52.13 1.75 -0.83
N GLY A 383 -53.28 2.31 -1.17
CA GLY A 383 -53.43 3.38 -2.16
C GLY A 383 -53.03 4.72 -1.54
N MET A 384 -52.00 5.34 -2.10
CA MET A 384 -51.50 6.65 -1.71
C MET A 384 -51.90 7.68 -2.77
N GLU A 385 -52.59 8.76 -2.37
CA GLU A 385 -52.99 9.85 -3.26
C GLU A 385 -52.25 11.14 -2.88
N ALA A 386 -51.78 11.89 -3.88
CA ALA A 386 -51.07 13.16 -3.66
C ALA A 386 -52.09 14.32 -3.66
N GLU A 387 -52.31 14.92 -2.50
CA GLU A 387 -53.13 16.13 -2.35
C GLU A 387 -52.27 17.39 -2.47
N GLU A 388 -52.71 18.32 -3.31
CA GLU A 388 -52.05 19.61 -3.54
C GLU A 388 -52.19 20.53 -2.31
N GLY A 389 -51.08 21.15 -1.89
CA GLY A 389 -51.07 22.13 -0.80
C GLY A 389 -50.21 21.75 0.42
N LYS A 390 -50.25 22.60 1.45
CA LYS A 390 -49.44 22.44 2.67
C LYS A 390 -50.10 21.49 3.67
N PRO A 391 -49.36 20.54 4.28
CA PRO A 391 -49.91 19.62 5.28
C PRO A 391 -50.30 20.37 6.56
N LYS A 392 -51.33 19.85 7.26
CA LYS A 392 -51.85 20.43 8.53
C LYS A 392 -50.84 20.42 9.69
N GLN A 393 -49.82 19.56 9.66
CA GLN A 393 -48.70 19.54 10.61
C GLN A 393 -47.39 19.75 9.86
N GLN A 394 -46.68 20.83 10.16
CA GLN A 394 -45.37 21.16 9.57
C GLN A 394 -44.27 20.93 10.62
N TRP A 395 -43.11 20.42 10.20
CA TRP A 395 -41.92 20.41 11.05
C TRP A 395 -41.29 21.80 11.07
N THR A 396 -40.91 22.27 12.26
CA THR A 396 -40.16 23.52 12.45
C THR A 396 -38.66 23.25 12.41
N TYR A 397 -37.92 24.04 11.63
CA TYR A 397 -36.45 23.94 11.52
C TYR A 397 -35.81 25.22 12.04
N LYS A 398 -34.67 25.11 12.70
CA LYS A 398 -33.80 26.26 13.00
C LYS A 398 -32.63 26.30 12.01
N LYS A 399 -32.30 27.50 11.55
CA LYS A 399 -31.23 27.73 10.58
C LYS A 399 -29.90 27.99 11.31
N VAL A 400 -28.92 27.11 11.13
CA VAL A 400 -27.55 27.29 11.65
C VAL A 400 -26.56 27.26 10.48
N GLY A 401 -26.14 28.45 10.02
CA GLY A 401 -25.20 28.58 8.91
C GLY A 401 -25.77 28.10 7.55
N ARG A 402 -25.02 27.24 6.83
CA ARG A 402 -25.43 26.64 5.53
C ARG A 402 -26.14 25.28 5.65
N THR A 403 -26.43 24.82 6.86
CA THR A 403 -27.11 23.55 7.13
C THR A 403 -28.38 23.79 7.97
N LEU A 404 -29.47 23.10 7.63
CA LEU A 404 -30.73 23.15 8.39
C LEU A 404 -30.72 22.04 9.44
N GLU A 405 -30.86 22.39 10.72
CA GLU A 405 -30.95 21.43 11.81
C GLU A 405 -32.40 21.35 12.30
N ARG A 406 -32.86 20.13 12.61
CA ARG A 406 -34.24 19.83 12.97
C ARG A 406 -34.43 20.10 14.46
N ASP A 407 -35.38 20.97 14.81
CA ASP A 407 -35.49 21.56 16.15
C ASP A 407 -36.64 20.94 16.95
N ASP A 408 -36.55 19.63 17.23
CA ASP A 408 -37.57 18.91 17.99
C ASP A 408 -36.95 18.15 19.17
N ALA A 409 -36.84 18.80 20.33
CA ALA A 409 -36.48 18.19 21.61
C ALA A 409 -37.76 17.78 22.38
N ALA A 410 -38.41 16.68 21.98
CA ALA A 410 -39.37 15.95 22.82
C ALA A 410 -39.70 14.56 22.24
N GLN A 411 -39.42 13.53 23.04
CA GLN A 411 -40.05 12.19 23.12
C GLN A 411 -40.48 11.46 21.83
N GLN A 412 -39.92 10.26 21.63
CA GLN A 412 -40.49 9.25 20.72
C GLN A 412 -41.97 8.99 21.07
N SER A 413 -42.88 9.58 20.30
CA SER A 413 -44.30 9.26 20.34
C SER A 413 -44.60 8.20 19.28
N GLY A 414 -45.26 7.12 19.71
CA GLY A 414 -45.66 6.00 18.87
C GLY A 414 -46.72 6.35 17.82
N GLU A 415 -46.81 5.44 16.84
CA GLU A 415 -47.99 5.15 16.01
C GLU A 415 -48.52 6.27 15.08
N VAL A 416 -47.63 6.99 14.37
CA VAL A 416 -48.01 7.74 13.15
C VAL A 416 -47.00 7.45 12.02
N PRO A 417 -47.44 7.02 10.83
CA PRO A 417 -46.52 6.67 9.73
C PRO A 417 -45.87 7.91 9.09
N PRO A 418 -44.66 7.77 8.50
CA PRO A 418 -43.92 8.88 7.93
C PRO A 418 -44.64 9.47 6.71
N ARG A 419 -44.99 10.77 6.76
CA ARG A 419 -45.59 11.49 5.62
C ARG A 419 -44.49 12.05 4.72
N LEU A 420 -44.42 11.58 3.47
CA LEU A 420 -43.44 12.02 2.48
C LEU A 420 -43.91 13.32 1.80
N MET A 421 -43.01 14.28 1.62
CA MET A 421 -43.26 15.50 0.85
C MET A 421 -42.68 15.31 -0.55
N VAL A 422 -43.49 15.52 -1.58
CA VAL A 422 -43.12 15.22 -2.97
C VAL A 422 -43.38 16.47 -3.82
N LEU A 423 -42.38 16.91 -4.59
CA LEU A 423 -42.66 17.84 -5.69
C LEU A 423 -43.30 17.05 -6.82
N ALA A 424 -44.48 17.47 -7.24
CA ALA A 424 -45.18 16.91 -8.39
C ALA A 424 -45.23 17.95 -9.51
N SER A 425 -45.10 17.49 -10.75
CA SER A 425 -45.22 18.32 -11.96
C SER A 425 -46.18 17.62 -12.92
N ASP A 426 -47.25 18.30 -13.31
CA ASP A 426 -48.26 17.76 -14.24
C ASP A 426 -47.67 17.43 -15.62
N LYS A 427 -46.53 18.02 -15.96
CA LYS A 427 -45.80 17.80 -17.22
C LYS A 427 -44.70 16.74 -17.10
N GLY A 428 -44.53 16.11 -15.94
CA GLY A 428 -43.45 15.16 -15.66
C GLY A 428 -42.10 15.82 -15.39
N TRP A 429 -41.13 15.04 -14.92
CA TRP A 429 -39.76 15.48 -14.63
C TRP A 429 -38.86 15.29 -15.86
N PRO A 430 -37.98 16.24 -16.20
CA PRO A 430 -37.20 16.21 -17.44
C PRO A 430 -36.06 15.16 -17.49
N TYR A 431 -35.98 14.22 -16.55
CA TYR A 431 -34.89 13.22 -16.50
C TYR A 431 -35.33 11.84 -17.02
N SER A 432 -35.52 11.75 -18.34
CA SER A 432 -35.37 10.49 -19.08
C SER A 432 -34.44 10.74 -20.26
N TRP A 433 -33.17 10.37 -20.11
CA TRP A 433 -32.16 10.49 -21.16
C TRP A 433 -32.42 9.41 -22.23
N ASN A 434 -33.41 9.64 -23.10
CA ASN A 434 -33.54 8.89 -24.34
C ASN A 434 -32.54 9.48 -25.33
N VAL A 435 -31.38 8.85 -25.44
CA VAL A 435 -30.40 9.10 -26.50
C VAL A 435 -31.06 8.70 -27.83
N PRO A 436 -31.21 9.60 -28.83
CA PRO A 436 -31.50 9.17 -30.18
C PRO A 436 -30.22 8.59 -30.78
N ALA A 437 -30.28 7.34 -31.22
CA ALA A 437 -29.38 6.83 -32.25
C ALA A 437 -29.54 7.64 -33.55
N TRP A 438 -28.81 7.24 -34.60
CA TRP A 438 -28.76 7.79 -35.98
C TRP A 438 -27.68 8.88 -36.15
N GLY A 439 -26.73 8.77 -37.06
CA GLY A 439 -26.47 7.81 -38.14
C GLY A 439 -25.48 8.49 -39.09
N TRP A 440 -24.38 7.82 -39.44
CA TRP A 440 -23.45 8.32 -40.45
C TRP A 440 -24.12 8.29 -41.84
N GLN A 441 -24.05 9.40 -42.57
CA GLN A 441 -24.08 9.44 -44.03
C GLN A 441 -22.95 10.34 -44.52
#